data_AF-A0A5K1JXG6-F1
#
_entry.id   AF-A0A5K1JXG6-F1
#
_cell.length_a   1.000
_cell.length_b   1.000
_cell.length_c   1.000
_cell.angle_alpha   90.00
_cell.angle_beta   90.00
_cell.angle_gamma   90.00
#
_symmetry.space_group_name_H-M   'P 1'
#
loop_
_entity.id
_entity.type
_entity.pdbx_description
1 polymer ?
#
loop_
_entity_poly.entity_id
_entity_poly.type
_entity_poly.pdbx_seq_one_letter_code
_entity_poly.pdbx_strand_id
1 'polypeptide(L)'
;MRNPEDDVALADGHAFMVTDAPYKEHLKTAAEFHEKSTCNDHRVVMNATMDRANLEATGIGAAACSRHGFFAPHACVDFQQGERQRNMDYVLHWIFAYLNGLKRVIILYDVICQFFIHLLAQFEKSPHLHMPLGLTILRGIGQFHDGEIIETLWNKTNAVADSTRGMSAAHRQEVIDDHMNDSNWMKLTRISALLTRKWQRACKEWSPATIAFDELTAGTDISKCAEWRKEAEVADEARDSDPSVMDIYDVSTTPLPTRKEVQAMLAQKELLEGADAEHFGIADWISSGLRVEETKLAVTYTARWVIGTSGTQTRLSLIQQRQRLAASIAAFHKAGHRHLPGYLPGGGGELPADMTVFGAEWDEQSEDAQAAAADLPADRPEIHPIGLPSSLSIEFLAQTDLLHLTKTERQLWEGQLNNTLQGIRTGIGYKSLLYRAKVHNASLYRAKLRSFDDIHVADEGVWKHVRVYQQARQAMERLFDVDNPEDEQALQEFLSRYKEIRKEDLKVSTAVIESFTPGLQNKHFTWFWNVSDTATGEETQWVQDYRKML
;
A
#
# COMPACT_ATOMS: atom_id res chain seq x y z
N MET A 1 -24.37 37.36 3.97
CA MET A 1 -24.56 38.80 3.60
C MET A 1 -25.99 38.98 3.08
N ARG A 2 -26.63 40.14 3.24
CA ARG A 2 -28.03 40.34 2.76
C ARG A 2 -28.09 40.61 1.24
N ASN A 3 -27.12 41.35 0.69
CA ASN A 3 -26.95 41.65 -0.74
C ASN A 3 -25.47 41.43 -1.14
N PRO A 4 -25.05 40.21 -1.49
CA PRO A 4 -23.66 39.93 -1.86
C PRO A 4 -23.22 40.61 -3.17
N GLU A 5 -24.15 40.94 -4.07
CA GLU A 5 -23.91 41.63 -5.35
C GLU A 5 -23.48 43.10 -5.22
N ASP A 6 -23.75 43.72 -4.07
CA ASP A 6 -23.37 45.11 -3.77
C ASP A 6 -22.00 45.20 -3.07
N ASP A 7 -21.35 44.05 -2.79
CA ASP A 7 -20.08 43.99 -2.09
C ASP A 7 -18.91 44.32 -3.02
N VAL A 8 -18.04 45.22 -2.58
CA VAL A 8 -16.94 45.75 -3.41
C VAL A 8 -15.63 45.53 -2.66
N ALA A 9 -14.65 44.93 -3.34
CA ALA A 9 -13.32 44.73 -2.79
C ALA A 9 -12.61 46.08 -2.58
N LEU A 10 -12.03 46.28 -1.39
CA LEU A 10 -11.32 47.51 -1.03
C LEU A 10 -9.96 47.61 -1.74
N ALA A 11 -9.33 46.48 -2.07
CA ALA A 11 -7.96 46.40 -2.56
C ALA A 11 -7.78 45.29 -3.61
N ASP A 12 -8.69 45.21 -4.59
CA ASP A 12 -8.68 44.16 -5.62
C ASP A 12 -7.34 44.08 -6.37
N GLY A 13 -6.62 42.97 -6.22
CA GLY A 13 -5.32 42.76 -6.84
C GLY A 13 -4.16 43.56 -6.24
N HIS A 14 -4.35 44.29 -5.14
CA HIS A 14 -3.28 45.10 -4.56
C HIS A 14 -2.40 44.36 -3.54
N ALA A 15 -2.79 43.14 -3.15
CA ALA A 15 -2.08 42.29 -2.18
C ALA A 15 -1.63 40.95 -2.80
N PHE A 16 -2.10 39.79 -2.32
CA PHE A 16 -1.65 38.47 -2.77
C PHE A 16 -2.58 37.87 -3.81
N MET A 17 -3.89 38.01 -3.62
CA MET A 17 -4.90 37.63 -4.59
C MET A 17 -4.77 38.48 -5.86
N VAL A 18 -4.95 37.85 -7.02
CA VAL A 18 -4.94 38.53 -8.32
C VAL A 18 -6.18 39.41 -8.50
N THR A 19 -6.12 40.38 -9.42
CA THR A 19 -7.30 41.16 -9.82
C THR A 19 -8.36 40.24 -10.45
N ASP A 20 -9.60 40.32 -9.98
CA ASP A 20 -10.66 39.39 -10.35
C ASP A 20 -11.05 39.47 -11.84
N ALA A 21 -11.26 40.68 -12.38
CA ALA A 21 -11.76 40.84 -13.75
C ALA A 21 -10.79 40.31 -14.84
N PRO A 22 -9.48 40.66 -14.84
CA PRO A 22 -8.52 40.10 -15.80
C PRO A 22 -8.33 38.59 -15.66
N TYR A 23 -8.37 38.07 -14.42
CA TYR A 23 -8.26 36.63 -14.19
C TYR A 23 -9.46 35.87 -14.76
N LYS A 24 -10.68 36.37 -14.55
CA LYS A 24 -11.90 35.81 -15.16
C LYS A 24 -11.89 35.86 -16.68
N GLU A 25 -11.24 36.85 -17.28
CA GLU A 25 -11.05 36.91 -18.74
C GLU A 25 -10.09 35.83 -19.23
N HIS A 26 -8.92 35.69 -18.56
CA HIS A 26 -7.97 34.62 -18.82
C HIS A 26 -8.62 33.23 -18.72
N LEU A 27 -9.44 32.98 -17.70
CA LEU A 27 -10.14 31.70 -17.54
C LEU A 27 -11.13 31.38 -18.66
N LYS A 28 -11.62 32.38 -19.41
CA LYS A 28 -12.51 32.18 -20.57
C LYS A 28 -11.74 31.89 -21.85
N THR A 29 -10.53 32.41 -21.99
CA THR A 29 -9.74 32.35 -23.23
C THR A 29 -8.66 31.26 -23.18
N ALA A 30 -8.18 30.88 -21.99
CA ALA A 30 -7.13 29.91 -21.82
C ALA A 30 -7.54 28.50 -22.29
N ALA A 31 -6.68 27.90 -23.13
CA ALA A 31 -6.85 26.53 -23.58
C ALA A 31 -6.55 25.53 -22.45
N GLU A 32 -7.41 24.52 -22.28
CA GLU A 32 -7.22 23.46 -21.30
C GLU A 32 -6.72 22.19 -21.99
N PHE A 33 -5.57 21.68 -21.56
CA PHE A 33 -4.98 20.45 -22.08
C PHE A 33 -5.30 19.32 -21.11
N HIS A 34 -6.22 18.43 -21.50
CA HIS A 34 -6.51 17.23 -20.73
C HIS A 34 -5.57 16.10 -21.15
N GLU A 35 -4.55 15.84 -20.34
CA GLU A 35 -3.74 14.64 -20.48
C GLU A 35 -4.24 13.56 -19.50
N LYS A 36 -4.31 12.31 -19.96
CA LYS A 36 -4.60 11.18 -19.05
C LYS A 36 -3.36 10.99 -18.17
N SER A 37 -3.51 11.16 -16.87
CA SER A 37 -2.41 10.95 -15.91
C SER A 37 -1.82 9.54 -16.09
N THR A 38 -0.55 9.47 -16.48
CA THR A 38 0.23 8.21 -16.49
C THR A 38 0.70 7.83 -15.08
N CYS A 39 0.62 8.75 -14.12
CA CYS A 39 0.90 8.52 -12.70
C CYS A 39 -0.33 7.90 -11.99
N ASN A 40 -0.17 6.72 -11.40
CA ASN A 40 -1.26 5.91 -10.83
C ASN A 40 -1.89 6.55 -9.57
N ASP A 41 -1.09 7.19 -8.70
CA ASP A 41 -1.56 7.75 -7.43
C ASP A 41 -2.36 9.05 -7.60
N HIS A 42 -1.98 9.89 -8.57
CA HIS A 42 -2.65 11.17 -8.82
C HIS A 42 -4.09 10.99 -9.34
N ARG A 43 -4.37 9.86 -9.99
CA ARG A 43 -5.70 9.51 -10.53
C ARG A 43 -6.74 9.28 -9.44
N VAL A 44 -6.31 8.86 -8.25
CA VAL A 44 -7.18 8.63 -7.09
C VAL A 44 -7.56 9.97 -6.43
N VAL A 45 -6.61 10.91 -6.33
CA VAL A 45 -6.83 12.23 -5.71
C VAL A 45 -7.78 13.08 -6.55
N MET A 46 -7.60 13.12 -7.87
CA MET A 46 -8.45 13.94 -8.76
C MET A 46 -9.93 13.53 -8.72
N ASN A 47 -10.23 12.23 -8.71
CA ASN A 47 -11.62 11.74 -8.68
C ASN A 47 -12.35 12.09 -7.38
N ALA A 48 -11.65 12.23 -6.26
CA ALA A 48 -12.26 12.58 -4.97
C ALA A 48 -12.70 14.06 -4.89
N THR A 49 -12.21 14.92 -5.79
CA THR A 49 -12.45 16.39 -5.72
C THR A 49 -13.52 16.90 -6.69
N MET A 50 -14.04 16.08 -7.61
CA MET A 50 -14.83 16.56 -8.74
C MET A 50 -16.32 16.85 -8.47
N ASP A 51 -16.90 16.43 -7.34
CA ASP A 51 -18.33 16.64 -7.06
C ASP A 51 -18.58 17.62 -5.91
N ARG A 52 -18.53 18.92 -6.20
CA ARG A 52 -19.06 19.97 -5.31
C ARG A 52 -19.83 21.01 -6.11
N ALA A 53 -21.03 20.65 -6.55
CA ALA A 53 -21.95 21.58 -7.17
C ALA A 53 -22.34 22.70 -6.17
N ASN A 54 -22.29 23.96 -6.64
CA ASN A 54 -22.78 25.20 -6.00
C ASN A 54 -21.81 26.06 -5.16
N LEU A 55 -20.49 26.01 -5.38
CA LEU A 55 -19.53 26.97 -4.79
C LEU A 55 -18.94 27.89 -5.86
N GLU A 56 -18.75 29.18 -5.51
CA GLU A 56 -18.06 30.16 -6.37
C GLU A 56 -16.55 29.87 -6.48
N ALA A 57 -15.94 29.44 -5.37
CA ALA A 57 -14.57 28.95 -5.31
C ALA A 57 -14.51 27.61 -4.55
N THR A 58 -13.83 26.62 -5.14
CA THR A 58 -13.64 25.27 -4.60
C THR A 58 -12.37 25.15 -3.77
N GLY A 59 -11.37 25.98 -4.06
CA GLY A 59 -10.08 26.07 -3.38
C GLY A 59 -9.28 27.29 -3.88
N ILE A 60 -7.99 27.35 -3.54
CA ILE A 60 -7.08 28.40 -4.02
C ILE A 60 -5.75 27.81 -4.49
N GLY A 61 -5.07 28.49 -5.40
CA GLY A 61 -3.71 28.20 -5.82
C GLY A 61 -2.82 29.42 -5.60
N ALA A 62 -1.62 29.21 -5.10
CA ALA A 62 -0.70 30.31 -4.77
C ALA A 62 0.76 29.89 -4.98
N ALA A 63 1.60 30.87 -5.24
CA ALA A 63 3.06 30.68 -5.29
C ALA A 63 3.75 31.34 -4.09
N ALA A 64 4.73 30.62 -3.55
CA ALA A 64 5.59 31.12 -2.48
C ALA A 64 7.07 30.87 -2.82
N CYS A 65 7.94 31.69 -2.27
CA CYS A 65 9.39 31.52 -2.40
C CYS A 65 9.81 30.23 -1.70
N SER A 66 10.45 29.30 -2.42
CA SER A 66 11.00 28.05 -1.87
C SER A 66 11.92 28.29 -0.66
N ARG A 67 12.87 29.21 -0.78
CA ARG A 67 13.90 29.46 0.25
C ARG A 67 13.37 30.05 1.55
N HIS A 68 12.42 30.98 1.44
CA HIS A 68 12.00 31.81 2.56
C HIS A 68 10.54 31.54 2.98
N GLY A 69 9.77 30.88 2.12
CA GLY A 69 8.35 30.59 2.26
C GLY A 69 7.47 31.83 2.30
N PHE A 70 7.85 32.93 1.65
CA PHE A 70 6.99 34.11 1.54
C PHE A 70 6.02 33.92 0.38
N PHE A 71 4.73 34.19 0.60
CA PHE A 71 3.77 34.28 -0.49
C PHE A 71 4.15 35.45 -1.40
N ALA A 72 4.09 35.23 -2.70
CA ALA A 72 4.38 36.27 -3.67
C ALA A 72 3.13 37.17 -3.85
N PRO A 73 3.33 38.50 -3.94
CA PRO A 73 2.23 39.42 -4.26
C PRO A 73 1.61 39.09 -5.61
N HIS A 74 0.30 39.31 -5.73
CA HIS A 74 -0.47 39.13 -6.97
C HIS A 74 -0.30 37.73 -7.62
N ALA A 75 -0.10 36.69 -6.81
CA ALA A 75 0.18 35.33 -7.26
C ALA A 75 -0.65 34.29 -6.50
N CYS A 76 -1.86 34.67 -6.07
CA CYS A 76 -2.87 33.79 -5.50
C CYS A 76 -4.18 33.89 -6.29
N VAL A 77 -4.80 32.74 -6.59
CA VAL A 77 -5.99 32.62 -7.44
C VAL A 77 -7.02 31.70 -6.83
N ASP A 78 -8.30 31.97 -7.06
CA ASP A 78 -9.39 31.04 -6.72
C ASP A 78 -9.57 29.96 -7.81
N PHE A 79 -9.92 28.76 -7.36
CA PHE A 79 -10.24 27.61 -8.21
C PHE A 79 -11.75 27.47 -8.40
N GLN A 80 -12.25 27.49 -9.64
CA GLN A 80 -13.69 27.37 -9.90
C GLN A 80 -14.16 25.91 -9.90
N GLN A 81 -13.32 24.98 -10.37
CA GLN A 81 -13.63 23.55 -10.46
C GLN A 81 -12.36 22.73 -10.19
N GLY A 82 -11.85 22.87 -8.97
CA GLY A 82 -10.56 22.31 -8.58
C GLY A 82 -9.38 23.00 -9.27
N GLU A 83 -8.20 22.48 -8.97
CA GLU A 83 -6.96 22.95 -9.58
C GLU A 83 -6.92 22.57 -11.07
N ARG A 84 -6.58 23.55 -11.90
CA ARG A 84 -6.39 23.39 -13.35
C ARG A 84 -5.10 24.07 -13.75
N GLN A 85 -4.45 23.54 -14.79
CA GLN A 85 -3.18 24.08 -15.28
C GLN A 85 -3.28 25.59 -15.60
N ARG A 86 -4.37 26.01 -16.25
CA ARG A 86 -4.64 27.43 -16.56
C ARG A 86 -4.66 28.36 -15.35
N ASN A 87 -5.05 27.87 -14.17
CA ASN A 87 -5.05 28.66 -12.93
C ASN A 87 -3.60 28.91 -12.50
N MET A 88 -2.79 27.84 -12.53
CA MET A 88 -1.38 27.89 -12.14
C MET A 88 -0.50 28.62 -13.18
N ASP A 89 -0.86 28.57 -14.46
CA ASP A 89 -0.21 29.37 -15.51
C ASP A 89 -0.31 30.86 -15.21
N TYR A 90 -1.47 31.31 -14.74
CA TYR A 90 -1.71 32.71 -14.37
C TYR A 90 -0.88 33.13 -13.15
N VAL A 91 -0.81 32.25 -12.14
CA VAL A 91 0.09 32.43 -10.98
C VAL A 91 1.55 32.54 -11.44
N LEU A 92 2.02 31.64 -12.30
CA LEU A 92 3.40 31.65 -12.80
C LEU A 92 3.71 32.88 -13.64
N HIS A 93 2.77 33.36 -14.46
CA HIS A 93 2.95 34.60 -15.21
C HIS A 93 3.29 35.77 -14.29
N TRP A 94 2.56 35.94 -13.18
CA TRP A 94 2.84 36.99 -12.21
C TRP A 94 4.13 36.78 -11.43
N ILE A 95 4.49 35.54 -11.13
CA ILE A 95 5.81 35.21 -10.58
C ILE A 95 6.93 35.63 -11.53
N PHE A 96 6.81 35.32 -12.82
CA PHE A 96 7.80 35.71 -13.82
C PHE A 96 7.87 37.22 -14.03
N ALA A 97 6.73 37.91 -13.96
CA ALA A 97 6.68 39.37 -13.99
C ALA A 97 7.38 39.98 -12.76
N TYR A 98 7.13 39.44 -11.56
CA TYR A 98 7.76 39.88 -10.32
C TYR A 98 9.27 39.61 -10.28
N LEU A 99 9.70 38.46 -10.82
CA LEU A 99 11.09 38.03 -10.89
C LEU A 99 11.80 38.47 -12.18
N ASN A 100 11.25 39.46 -12.88
CA ASN A 100 11.79 39.91 -14.16
C ASN A 100 13.28 40.30 -14.05
N GLY A 101 14.08 39.83 -15.00
CA GLY A 101 15.54 40.00 -15.02
C GLY A 101 16.34 38.84 -14.44
N LEU A 102 15.70 37.86 -13.78
CA LEU A 102 16.37 36.60 -13.43
C LEU A 102 16.53 35.71 -14.66
N LYS A 103 17.72 35.09 -14.79
CA LYS A 103 18.02 34.15 -15.89
C LYS A 103 17.64 32.70 -15.57
N ARG A 104 17.44 32.38 -14.30
CA ARG A 104 17.18 31.01 -13.85
C ARG A 104 16.15 31.01 -12.72
N VAL A 105 15.10 30.22 -12.87
CA VAL A 105 14.06 29.99 -11.85
C VAL A 105 13.89 28.50 -11.66
N ILE A 106 13.74 28.06 -10.41
CA ILE A 106 13.38 26.69 -10.07
C ILE A 106 11.89 26.68 -9.74
N ILE A 107 11.11 25.85 -10.43
CA ILE A 107 9.70 25.62 -10.15
C ILE A 107 9.57 24.28 -9.45
N LEU A 108 8.95 24.32 -8.28
CA LEU A 108 8.65 23.16 -7.47
C LEU A 108 7.16 22.94 -7.46
N TYR A 109 6.71 21.79 -7.98
CA TYR A 109 5.29 21.50 -8.12
C TYR A 109 5.05 19.99 -8.19
N ASP A 110 3.98 19.51 -7.57
CA ASP A 110 3.76 18.08 -7.36
C ASP A 110 3.51 17.33 -8.67
N VAL A 111 2.87 17.99 -9.64
CA VAL A 111 2.67 17.45 -10.99
C VAL A 111 3.51 18.18 -12.04
N ILE A 112 4.71 18.63 -11.66
CA ILE A 112 5.61 19.34 -12.58
C ILE A 112 5.92 18.54 -13.85
N CYS A 113 5.98 17.21 -13.75
CA CYS A 113 6.26 16.33 -14.88
C CYS A 113 5.17 16.37 -15.96
N GLN A 114 3.89 16.56 -15.59
CA GLN A 114 2.78 16.69 -16.53
C GLN A 114 2.57 18.16 -16.93
N PHE A 115 2.64 19.06 -15.95
CA PHE A 115 2.43 20.49 -16.15
C PHE A 115 3.46 21.10 -17.11
N PHE A 116 4.73 20.72 -17.00
CA PHE A 116 5.79 21.34 -17.79
C PHE A 116 5.76 20.98 -19.29
N ILE A 117 5.15 19.86 -19.67
CA ILE A 117 5.09 19.38 -21.07
C ILE A 117 4.42 20.43 -21.97
N HIS A 118 3.35 21.06 -21.48
CA HIS A 118 2.54 22.00 -22.25
C HIS A 118 2.72 23.46 -21.82
N LEU A 119 3.52 23.74 -20.79
CA LEU A 119 3.68 25.08 -20.22
C LEU A 119 4.04 26.14 -21.26
N LEU A 120 5.05 25.88 -22.11
CA LEU A 120 5.45 26.85 -23.15
C LEU A 120 4.33 27.06 -24.18
N ALA A 121 3.68 25.99 -24.62
CA ALA A 121 2.58 26.06 -25.58
C ALA A 121 1.33 26.77 -25.00
N GLN A 122 1.10 26.65 -23.70
CA GLN A 122 0.03 27.35 -22.98
C GLN A 122 0.30 28.85 -22.93
N PHE A 123 1.53 29.25 -22.60
CA PHE A 123 1.95 30.65 -22.60
C PHE A 123 1.90 31.29 -23.99
N GLU A 124 2.31 30.58 -25.04
CA GLU A 124 2.26 31.10 -26.42
C GLU A 124 0.82 31.28 -26.95
N LYS A 125 -0.12 30.43 -26.53
CA LYS A 125 -1.51 30.48 -27.00
C LYS A 125 -2.38 31.47 -26.24
N SER A 126 -2.01 31.84 -25.02
CA SER A 126 -2.79 32.77 -24.20
C SER A 126 -2.43 34.22 -24.52
N PRO A 127 -3.41 35.11 -24.81
CA PRO A 127 -3.14 36.53 -25.00
C PRO A 127 -2.84 37.28 -23.69
N HIS A 128 -3.05 36.66 -22.54
CA HIS A 128 -2.89 37.29 -21.21
C HIS A 128 -1.61 36.86 -20.48
N LEU A 129 -0.90 35.83 -20.97
CA LEU A 129 0.31 35.31 -20.35
C LEU A 129 1.55 35.77 -21.13
N HIS A 130 2.61 36.08 -20.39
CA HIS A 130 3.89 36.49 -20.98
C HIS A 130 5.03 35.67 -20.38
N MET A 131 5.80 35.01 -21.25
CA MET A 131 7.02 34.28 -20.88
C MET A 131 8.25 35.17 -21.07
N PRO A 132 9.11 35.36 -20.05
CA PRO A 132 10.33 36.17 -20.21
C PRO A 132 11.33 35.53 -21.19
N LEU A 133 11.88 36.34 -22.08
CA LEU A 133 12.90 35.92 -23.05
C LEU A 133 14.18 35.46 -22.35
N GLY A 134 14.65 34.25 -22.68
CA GLY A 134 15.92 33.71 -22.19
C GLY A 134 15.89 33.18 -20.75
N LEU A 135 14.71 33.00 -20.15
CA LEU A 135 14.57 32.37 -18.83
C LEU A 135 14.81 30.86 -18.91
N THR A 136 15.75 30.36 -18.11
CA THR A 136 15.94 28.91 -17.90
C THR A 136 15.11 28.45 -16.71
N ILE A 137 14.15 27.56 -16.96
CA ILE A 137 13.32 26.95 -15.90
C ILE A 137 13.91 25.61 -15.51
N LEU A 138 14.31 25.48 -14.25
CA LEU A 138 14.62 24.19 -13.64
C LEU A 138 13.36 23.66 -12.94
N ARG A 139 13.21 22.34 -12.95
CA ARG A 139 12.02 21.65 -12.43
C ARG A 139 12.40 20.78 -11.23
N GLY A 140 11.47 20.70 -10.28
CA GLY A 140 11.56 19.76 -9.17
C GLY A 140 10.19 19.45 -8.60
N ILE A 141 10.09 18.32 -7.91
CA ILE A 141 8.93 17.95 -7.11
C ILE A 141 9.19 18.44 -5.67
N GLY A 142 8.22 19.17 -5.09
CA GLY A 142 8.37 19.84 -3.79
C GLY A 142 8.73 18.88 -2.66
N GLN A 143 8.18 17.65 -2.71
CA GLN A 143 8.45 16.59 -1.74
C GLN A 143 9.92 16.13 -1.70
N PHE A 144 10.63 16.15 -2.83
CA PHE A 144 11.99 15.60 -2.94
C PHE A 144 13.09 16.67 -2.84
N HIS A 145 12.81 17.93 -3.14
CA HIS A 145 13.85 18.96 -3.30
C HIS A 145 13.83 20.12 -2.31
N ASP A 146 12.72 20.38 -1.59
CA ASP A 146 12.58 21.63 -0.81
C ASP A 146 12.00 21.44 0.60
N GLY A 147 11.69 20.21 1.01
CA GLY A 147 11.48 19.86 2.41
C GLY A 147 10.38 20.66 3.12
N GLU A 148 9.12 20.39 2.76
CA GLU A 148 7.91 20.76 3.52
C GLU A 148 7.52 22.25 3.59
N ILE A 149 8.29 23.21 3.05
CA ILE A 149 7.98 24.64 3.24
C ILE A 149 6.62 25.02 2.65
N ILE A 150 6.31 24.56 1.44
CA ILE A 150 5.01 24.84 0.81
C ILE A 150 3.86 24.10 1.53
N GLU A 151 4.08 22.84 1.93
CA GLU A 151 3.08 22.04 2.65
C GLU A 151 2.72 22.63 4.02
N THR A 152 3.72 23.11 4.76
CA THR A 152 3.48 23.78 6.05
C THR A 152 2.72 25.10 5.90
N LEU A 153 2.86 25.80 4.77
CA LEU A 153 2.06 26.96 4.44
C LEU A 153 0.62 26.54 4.09
N TRP A 154 0.47 25.54 3.23
CA TRP A 154 -0.83 25.06 2.77
C TRP A 154 -1.71 24.53 3.90
N ASN A 155 -1.15 23.85 4.90
CA ASN A 155 -1.93 23.39 6.06
C ASN A 155 -2.75 24.52 6.70
N LYS A 156 -2.12 25.68 6.94
CA LYS A 156 -2.80 26.83 7.53
C LYS A 156 -3.71 27.54 6.53
N THR A 157 -3.22 27.76 5.32
CA THR A 157 -3.95 28.53 4.32
C THR A 157 -5.20 27.79 3.81
N ASN A 158 -5.16 26.46 3.71
CA ASN A 158 -6.32 25.65 3.33
C ASN A 158 -7.45 25.77 4.37
N ALA A 159 -7.12 25.81 5.67
CA ALA A 159 -8.13 26.03 6.70
C ALA A 159 -8.81 27.41 6.59
N VAL A 160 -8.04 28.44 6.19
CA VAL A 160 -8.57 29.80 5.92
C VAL A 160 -9.41 29.82 4.64
N ALA A 161 -8.94 29.19 3.56
CA ALA A 161 -9.68 29.09 2.31
C ALA A 161 -11.02 28.36 2.50
N ASP A 162 -11.05 27.34 3.37
CA ASP A 162 -12.24 26.59 3.71
C ASP A 162 -13.23 27.39 4.56
N SER A 163 -12.75 28.18 5.53
CA SER A 163 -13.61 29.00 6.40
C SER A 163 -14.25 30.17 5.67
N THR A 164 -13.60 30.67 4.61
CA THR A 164 -14.04 31.80 3.80
C THR A 164 -15.02 31.40 2.68
N ARG A 165 -15.43 30.12 2.57
CA ARG A 165 -16.36 29.64 1.52
C ARG A 165 -17.76 30.23 1.60
N GLY A 166 -18.22 30.62 2.79
CA GLY A 166 -19.55 31.21 3.00
C GLY A 166 -19.58 32.74 2.84
N MET A 167 -18.45 33.35 2.53
CA MET A 167 -18.29 34.79 2.37
C MET A 167 -18.60 35.22 0.92
N SER A 168 -18.89 36.50 0.73
CA SER A 168 -18.89 37.12 -0.61
C SER A 168 -17.49 37.10 -1.21
N ALA A 169 -17.38 37.20 -2.54
CA ALA A 169 -16.10 37.17 -3.25
C ALA A 169 -15.10 38.24 -2.76
N ALA A 170 -15.57 39.49 -2.63
CA ALA A 170 -14.74 40.59 -2.13
C ALA A 170 -14.25 40.35 -0.70
N HIS A 171 -15.13 39.98 0.22
CA HIS A 171 -14.75 39.70 1.60
C HIS A 171 -13.81 38.48 1.73
N ARG A 172 -14.04 37.44 0.92
CA ARG A 172 -13.16 36.26 0.85
C ARG A 172 -11.74 36.66 0.45
N GLN A 173 -11.60 37.46 -0.60
CA GLN A 173 -10.31 37.94 -1.11
C GLN A 173 -9.53 38.67 0.00
N GLU A 174 -10.18 39.62 0.68
CA GLU A 174 -9.57 40.42 1.75
C GLU A 174 -9.12 39.59 2.95
N VAL A 175 -9.92 38.59 3.36
CA VAL A 175 -9.57 37.72 4.49
C VAL A 175 -8.36 36.85 4.14
N ILE A 176 -8.30 36.31 2.91
CA ILE A 176 -7.15 35.52 2.46
C ILE A 176 -5.89 36.39 2.39
N ASP A 177 -6.01 37.59 1.84
CA ASP A 177 -4.91 38.56 1.76
C ASP A 177 -4.38 38.94 3.14
N ASP A 178 -5.24 39.19 4.12
CA ASP A 178 -4.84 39.52 5.49
C ASP A 178 -4.05 38.38 6.15
N HIS A 179 -4.53 37.14 6.00
CA HIS A 179 -3.84 35.95 6.52
C HIS A 179 -2.49 35.69 5.84
N MET A 180 -2.39 35.88 4.52
CA MET A 180 -1.12 35.77 3.80
C MET A 180 -0.15 36.88 4.22
N ASN A 181 -0.66 38.09 4.46
CA ASN A 181 0.13 39.21 4.95
C ASN A 181 0.68 38.94 6.36
N ASP A 182 -0.16 38.47 7.29
CA ASP A 182 0.29 38.08 8.64
C ASP A 182 1.37 36.98 8.57
N SER A 183 1.20 35.98 7.71
CA SER A 183 2.21 34.93 7.48
C SER A 183 3.56 35.52 7.04
N ASN A 184 3.54 36.42 6.05
CA ASN A 184 4.73 37.10 5.56
C ASN A 184 5.35 38.02 6.63
N TRP A 185 4.54 38.78 7.37
CA TRP A 185 5.00 39.65 8.45
C TRP A 185 5.66 38.86 9.60
N MET A 186 5.03 37.75 10.02
CA MET A 186 5.60 36.84 11.01
C MET A 186 6.93 36.27 10.55
N LYS A 187 7.07 35.93 9.27
CA LYS A 187 8.36 35.48 8.71
C LYS A 187 9.39 36.60 8.75
N LEU A 188 9.06 37.79 8.27
CA LEU A 188 9.97 38.93 8.23
C LEU A 188 10.52 39.28 9.62
N THR A 189 9.66 39.28 10.64
CA THR A 189 10.05 39.61 12.02
C THR A 189 10.79 38.49 12.75
N ARG A 190 10.59 37.22 12.35
CA ARG A 190 11.15 36.04 13.06
C ARG A 190 12.23 35.29 12.30
N ILE A 191 12.56 35.68 11.06
CA ILE A 191 13.49 34.94 10.20
C ILE A 191 14.89 34.83 10.81
N SER A 192 15.39 35.88 11.45
CA SER A 192 16.71 35.88 12.10
C SER A 192 16.78 34.82 13.21
N ALA A 193 15.81 34.82 14.13
CA ALA A 193 15.73 33.86 15.22
C ALA A 193 15.46 32.42 14.72
N LEU A 194 14.74 32.26 13.61
CA LEU A 194 14.52 30.95 12.98
C LEU A 194 15.82 30.41 12.37
N LEU A 195 16.52 31.22 11.57
CA LEU A 195 17.76 30.83 10.90
C LEU A 195 18.86 30.48 11.92
N THR A 196 19.01 31.26 12.99
CA THR A 196 19.97 30.95 14.07
C THR A 196 19.67 29.59 14.71
N ARG A 197 18.40 29.29 15.02
CA ARG A 197 18.01 28.00 15.59
C ARG A 197 18.22 26.85 14.61
N LYS A 198 17.85 27.03 13.33
CA LYS A 198 18.07 26.03 12.28
C LYS A 198 19.56 25.74 12.08
N TRP A 199 20.41 26.78 12.11
CA TRP A 199 21.86 26.64 12.03
C TRP A 199 22.43 25.85 13.20
N GLN A 200 22.04 26.18 14.44
CA GLN A 200 22.49 25.43 15.63
C GLN A 200 22.06 23.96 15.58
N ARG A 201 20.83 23.69 15.11
CA ARG A 201 20.33 22.33 14.89
C ARG A 201 21.17 21.60 13.84
N ALA A 202 21.42 22.22 12.69
CA ALA A 202 22.23 21.64 11.63
C ALA A 202 23.65 21.32 12.12
N CYS A 203 24.30 22.21 12.87
CA CYS A 203 25.63 21.93 13.45
C CYS A 203 25.61 20.74 14.42
N LYS A 204 24.53 20.56 15.18
CA LYS A 204 24.39 19.43 16.12
C LYS A 204 24.12 18.11 15.39
N GLU A 205 23.29 18.14 14.35
CA GLU A 205 22.85 16.95 13.61
C GLU A 205 23.85 16.51 12.53
N TRP A 206 24.70 17.41 12.04
CA TRP A 206 25.65 17.14 10.96
C TRP A 206 26.64 16.02 11.29
N SER A 207 27.24 16.03 12.49
CA SER A 207 28.22 15.00 12.86
C SER A 207 27.59 13.62 13.01
N PRO A 208 26.47 13.44 13.75
CA PRO A 208 25.76 12.16 13.78
C PRO A 208 25.31 11.67 12.40
N ALA A 209 24.82 12.57 11.54
CA ALA A 209 24.37 12.20 10.19
C ALA A 209 25.52 11.72 9.31
N THR A 210 26.69 12.38 9.40
CA THR A 210 27.89 11.96 8.67
C THR A 210 28.39 10.60 9.15
N ILE A 211 28.43 10.38 10.47
CA ILE A 211 28.82 9.09 11.05
C ILE A 211 27.86 7.99 10.60
N ALA A 212 26.55 8.23 10.63
CA ALA A 212 25.56 7.26 10.19
C ALA A 212 25.71 6.91 8.70
N PHE A 213 26.00 7.89 7.86
CA PHE A 213 26.26 7.68 6.42
C PHE A 213 27.55 6.88 6.18
N ASP A 214 28.61 7.20 6.92
CA ASP A 214 29.89 6.48 6.84
C ASP A 214 29.75 5.04 7.33
N GLU A 215 29.00 4.80 8.41
CA GLU A 215 28.68 3.46 8.93
C GLU A 215 27.86 2.64 7.92
N LEU A 216 26.87 3.26 7.28
CA LEU A 216 26.07 2.61 6.23
C LEU A 216 26.92 2.24 5.01
N THR A 217 27.81 3.15 4.61
CA THR A 217 28.75 2.94 3.50
C THR A 217 29.75 1.82 3.84
N ALA A 218 30.28 1.80 5.06
CA ALA A 218 31.22 0.78 5.51
C ALA A 218 30.59 -0.62 5.67
N GLY A 219 29.29 -0.67 5.98
CA GLY A 219 28.52 -1.92 6.09
C GLY A 219 28.08 -2.52 4.75
N THR A 220 28.31 -1.82 3.64
CA THR A 220 27.91 -2.24 2.28
C THR A 220 29.13 -2.56 1.44
N ASP A 221 29.00 -3.49 0.48
CA ASP A 221 30.09 -3.80 -0.45
C ASP A 221 30.44 -2.56 -1.30
N ILE A 222 31.73 -2.19 -1.30
CA ILE A 222 32.29 -1.05 -2.02
C ILE A 222 31.94 -1.14 -3.51
N SER A 223 31.92 -2.35 -4.07
CA SER A 223 31.59 -2.57 -5.48
C SER A 223 30.14 -2.17 -5.79
N LYS A 224 29.20 -2.53 -4.91
CA LYS A 224 27.78 -2.16 -5.02
C LYS A 224 27.57 -0.66 -4.82
N CYS A 225 28.28 -0.03 -3.87
CA CYS A 225 28.20 1.42 -3.70
C CYS A 225 28.67 2.18 -4.96
N ALA A 226 29.71 1.69 -5.64
CA ALA A 226 30.19 2.29 -6.89
C ALA A 226 29.19 2.08 -8.04
N GLU A 227 28.57 0.90 -8.12
CA GLU A 227 27.50 0.59 -9.07
C GLU A 227 26.29 1.51 -8.87
N TRP A 228 25.75 1.61 -7.66
CA TRP A 228 24.59 2.44 -7.36
C TRP A 228 24.82 3.93 -7.61
N ARG A 229 26.02 4.45 -7.30
CA ARG A 229 26.37 5.84 -7.66
C ARG A 229 26.35 6.06 -9.16
N LYS A 230 26.91 5.12 -9.93
CA LYS A 230 26.92 5.21 -11.39
C LYS A 230 25.52 5.11 -11.97
N GLU A 231 24.67 4.21 -11.45
CA GLU A 231 23.26 4.13 -11.85
C GLU A 231 22.52 5.43 -11.56
N ALA A 232 22.72 6.03 -10.39
CA ALA A 232 22.11 7.32 -10.03
C ALA A 232 22.57 8.45 -10.95
N GLU A 233 23.86 8.53 -11.29
CA GLU A 233 24.38 9.52 -12.24
C GLU A 233 23.76 9.35 -13.64
N VAL A 234 23.71 8.11 -14.15
CA VAL A 234 23.09 7.81 -15.45
C VAL A 234 21.59 8.15 -15.45
N ALA A 235 20.89 7.83 -14.36
CA ALA A 235 19.48 8.18 -14.23
C ALA A 235 19.27 9.70 -14.20
N ASP A 236 20.10 10.46 -13.46
CA ASP A 236 19.97 11.92 -13.38
C ASP A 236 20.25 12.61 -14.73
N GLU A 237 21.17 12.06 -15.53
CA GLU A 237 21.42 12.53 -16.90
C GLU A 237 20.29 12.18 -17.89
N ALA A 238 19.74 10.96 -17.78
CA ALA A 238 18.76 10.45 -18.74
C ALA A 238 17.30 10.79 -18.41
N ARG A 239 16.99 11.21 -17.18
CA ARG A 239 15.61 11.45 -16.68
C ARG A 239 14.80 12.44 -17.52
N ASP A 240 15.46 13.35 -18.21
CA ASP A 240 14.81 14.34 -19.05
C ASP A 240 14.28 13.74 -20.37
N SER A 241 14.87 12.62 -20.80
CA SER A 241 14.56 11.94 -22.06
C SER A 241 13.73 10.66 -21.86
N ASP A 242 13.97 9.93 -20.78
CA ASP A 242 13.28 8.68 -20.45
C ASP A 242 12.96 8.64 -18.95
N PRO A 243 11.71 8.90 -18.53
CA PRO A 243 11.34 8.84 -17.12
C PRO A 243 11.50 7.46 -16.47
N SER A 244 11.52 6.37 -17.25
CA SER A 244 11.63 5.00 -16.71
C SER A 244 13.00 4.70 -16.11
N VAL A 245 14.03 5.48 -16.46
CA VAL A 245 15.36 5.35 -15.83
C VAL A 245 15.36 5.71 -14.34
N MET A 246 14.31 6.38 -13.84
CA MET A 246 14.14 6.67 -12.42
C MET A 246 13.61 5.47 -11.62
N ASP A 247 13.20 4.39 -12.27
CA ASP A 247 12.73 3.16 -11.62
C ASP A 247 13.85 2.47 -10.82
N ILE A 248 15.11 2.90 -10.99
CA ILE A 248 16.24 2.45 -10.15
C ILE A 248 16.07 2.75 -8.66
N TYR A 249 15.22 3.72 -8.32
CA TYR A 249 14.86 4.12 -6.96
C TYR A 249 13.61 3.40 -6.45
N ASP A 250 12.92 2.64 -7.31
CA ASP A 250 11.82 1.80 -6.91
C ASP A 250 12.34 0.47 -6.35
N VAL A 251 11.55 -0.16 -5.49
CA VAL A 251 11.90 -1.44 -4.89
C VAL A 251 11.40 -2.55 -5.79
N SER A 252 12.33 -3.25 -6.43
CA SER A 252 12.06 -4.37 -7.32
C SER A 252 11.74 -5.64 -6.52
N THR A 253 10.55 -5.69 -5.89
CA THR A 253 10.09 -6.96 -5.35
C THR A 253 9.60 -7.81 -6.51
N THR A 254 10.37 -8.81 -6.97
CA THR A 254 9.79 -9.92 -7.72
C THR A 254 8.90 -10.70 -6.75
N PRO A 255 7.56 -10.56 -6.82
CA PRO A 255 6.71 -11.26 -5.87
C PRO A 255 6.85 -12.76 -6.11
N LEU A 256 6.92 -13.53 -5.02
CA LEU A 256 6.84 -14.98 -5.12
C LEU A 256 5.53 -15.39 -5.81
N PRO A 257 5.55 -16.44 -6.64
CA PRO A 257 4.37 -16.84 -7.39
C PRO A 257 3.22 -17.19 -6.43
N THR A 258 2.08 -16.55 -6.67
CA THR A 258 0.85 -16.74 -5.92
C THR A 258 0.18 -18.06 -6.32
N ARG A 259 -0.67 -18.63 -5.46
CA ARG A 259 -1.50 -19.80 -5.83
C ARG A 259 -2.21 -19.65 -7.18
N LYS A 260 -2.71 -18.44 -7.50
CA LYS A 260 -3.42 -18.19 -8.76
C LYS A 260 -2.49 -18.23 -9.96
N GLU A 261 -1.28 -17.69 -9.84
CA GLU A 261 -0.26 -17.75 -10.90
C GLU A 261 0.24 -19.18 -11.11
N VAL A 262 0.47 -19.92 -10.02
CA VAL A 262 0.82 -21.35 -10.10
C VAL A 262 -0.31 -22.16 -10.75
N GLN A 263 -1.57 -21.92 -10.38
CA GLN A 263 -2.72 -22.55 -11.02
C GLN A 263 -2.79 -22.23 -12.52
N ALA A 264 -2.55 -20.98 -12.92
CA ALA A 264 -2.54 -20.58 -14.32
C ALA A 264 -1.39 -21.26 -15.10
N MET A 265 -0.20 -21.34 -14.50
CA MET A 265 0.96 -22.03 -15.08
C MET A 265 0.67 -23.52 -15.28
N LEU A 266 0.10 -24.18 -14.28
CA LEU A 266 -0.29 -25.59 -14.34
C LEU A 266 -1.37 -25.84 -15.40
N ALA A 267 -2.43 -25.05 -15.42
CA ALA A 267 -3.50 -25.15 -16.43
C ALA A 267 -2.98 -24.93 -17.86
N GLN A 268 -2.01 -24.00 -18.04
CA GLN A 268 -1.37 -23.79 -19.33
C GLN A 268 -0.50 -25.00 -19.73
N LYS A 269 0.22 -25.60 -18.78
CA LYS A 269 1.00 -26.81 -19.01
C LYS A 269 0.12 -27.99 -19.43
N GLU A 270 -1.02 -28.19 -18.77
CA GLU A 270 -2.02 -29.20 -19.13
C GLU A 270 -2.49 -29.03 -20.60
N LEU A 271 -2.70 -27.78 -21.06
CA LEU A 271 -3.10 -27.47 -22.44
C LEU A 271 -1.99 -27.73 -23.47
N LEU A 272 -0.73 -27.47 -23.13
CA LEU A 272 0.41 -27.57 -24.05
C LEU A 272 0.91 -29.00 -24.22
N GLU A 273 0.92 -29.79 -23.15
CA GLU A 273 1.43 -31.17 -23.16
C GLU A 273 0.43 -32.18 -23.76
N GLY A 274 -0.74 -31.71 -24.20
CA GLY A 274 -1.74 -32.56 -24.87
C GLY A 274 -2.23 -33.68 -23.96
N ALA A 275 -2.40 -33.39 -22.67
CA ALA A 275 -2.75 -34.38 -21.67
C ALA A 275 -4.05 -35.11 -22.07
N ASP A 276 -4.13 -36.42 -21.81
CA ASP A 276 -5.36 -37.19 -22.09
C ASP A 276 -6.57 -36.54 -21.42
N ALA A 277 -7.77 -36.77 -21.94
CA ALA A 277 -9.01 -36.19 -21.41
C ALA A 277 -9.21 -36.39 -19.90
N GLU A 278 -8.53 -37.36 -19.28
CA GLU A 278 -8.56 -37.65 -17.84
C GLU A 278 -7.68 -36.71 -16.99
N HIS A 279 -6.64 -36.11 -17.58
CA HIS A 279 -5.66 -35.25 -16.89
C HIS A 279 -6.00 -33.75 -16.94
N PHE A 280 -7.01 -33.36 -17.72
CA PHE A 280 -7.46 -31.97 -17.80
C PHE A 280 -8.23 -31.53 -16.55
N GLY A 281 -7.83 -30.39 -15.98
CA GLY A 281 -8.52 -29.74 -14.87
C GLY A 281 -8.12 -30.25 -13.48
N ILE A 282 -7.02 -31.00 -13.38
CA ILE A 282 -6.49 -31.47 -12.09
C ILE A 282 -6.09 -30.27 -11.23
N ALA A 283 -5.36 -29.30 -11.80
CA ALA A 283 -4.94 -28.11 -11.07
C ALA A 283 -6.14 -27.30 -10.54
N ASP A 284 -7.21 -27.18 -11.33
CA ASP A 284 -8.44 -26.48 -10.94
C ASP A 284 -9.19 -27.24 -9.84
N TRP A 285 -9.28 -28.56 -9.95
CA TRP A 285 -9.91 -29.40 -8.95
C TRP A 285 -9.16 -29.33 -7.62
N ILE A 286 -7.84 -29.54 -7.61
CA ILE A 286 -7.02 -29.44 -6.38
C ILE A 286 -7.12 -28.03 -5.79
N SER A 287 -6.97 -26.97 -6.59
CA SER A 287 -7.13 -25.58 -6.13
C SER A 287 -8.50 -25.33 -5.48
N SER A 288 -9.56 -25.96 -5.98
CA SER A 288 -10.89 -25.89 -5.35
C SER A 288 -10.93 -26.59 -3.99
N GLY A 289 -10.24 -27.72 -3.83
CA GLY A 289 -10.10 -28.44 -2.56
C GLY A 289 -9.34 -27.62 -1.50
N LEU A 290 -8.22 -27.00 -1.88
CA LEU A 290 -7.45 -26.08 -1.02
C LEU A 290 -8.33 -24.91 -0.52
N ARG A 291 -9.24 -24.39 -1.36
CA ARG A 291 -10.21 -23.36 -0.96
C ARG A 291 -11.30 -23.87 -0.01
N VAL A 292 -11.75 -25.12 -0.18
CA VAL A 292 -12.68 -25.74 0.76
C VAL A 292 -11.99 -25.89 2.12
N GLU A 293 -10.72 -26.27 2.15
CA GLU A 293 -9.92 -26.38 3.37
C GLU A 293 -9.75 -25.03 4.10
N GLU A 294 -9.43 -23.96 3.37
CA GLU A 294 -9.45 -22.59 3.92
C GLU A 294 -10.81 -22.23 4.53
N THR A 295 -11.90 -22.66 3.88
CA THR A 295 -13.26 -22.43 4.34
C THR A 295 -13.56 -23.25 5.60
N LYS A 296 -13.09 -24.50 5.69
CA LYS A 296 -13.18 -25.33 6.92
C LYS A 296 -12.54 -24.60 8.10
N LEU A 297 -11.30 -24.12 7.94
CA LEU A 297 -10.59 -23.36 8.98
C LEU A 297 -11.39 -22.12 9.45
N ALA A 298 -11.98 -21.39 8.52
CA ALA A 298 -12.79 -20.21 8.84
C ALA A 298 -14.10 -20.57 9.58
N VAL A 299 -14.80 -21.63 9.15
CA VAL A 299 -16.03 -22.09 9.81
C VAL A 299 -15.73 -22.64 11.21
N THR A 300 -14.65 -23.41 11.38
CA THR A 300 -14.24 -23.92 12.70
C THR A 300 -13.92 -22.78 13.66
N TYR A 301 -13.19 -21.76 13.21
CA TYR A 301 -12.94 -20.56 14.00
C TYR A 301 -14.26 -19.92 14.43
N THR A 302 -15.18 -19.67 13.49
CA THR A 302 -16.49 -19.07 13.80
C THR A 302 -17.29 -19.92 14.78
N ALA A 303 -17.27 -21.25 14.62
CA ALA A 303 -17.97 -22.19 15.49
C ALA A 303 -17.46 -22.17 16.94
N ARG A 304 -16.17 -21.86 17.18
CA ARG A 304 -15.60 -21.75 18.54
C ARG A 304 -16.16 -20.56 19.32
N TRP A 305 -16.55 -19.49 18.62
CA TRP A 305 -17.06 -18.26 19.24
C TRP A 305 -18.60 -18.22 19.37
N VAL A 306 -19.31 -19.14 18.73
CA VAL A 306 -20.77 -19.23 18.82
C VAL A 306 -21.17 -20.22 19.90
N ILE A 307 -21.71 -19.69 21.00
CA ILE A 307 -22.20 -20.46 22.13
C ILE A 307 -23.73 -20.53 22.15
N GLY A 308 -24.29 -21.43 22.95
CA GLY A 308 -25.74 -21.63 23.10
C GLY A 308 -26.50 -20.41 23.63
N THR A 309 -25.81 -19.35 24.08
CA THR A 309 -26.39 -18.07 24.51
C THR A 309 -26.20 -16.95 23.47
N SER A 310 -25.47 -17.18 22.37
CA SER A 310 -25.26 -16.19 21.31
C SER A 310 -26.59 -15.76 20.65
N GLY A 311 -26.66 -14.55 20.09
CA GLY A 311 -27.87 -14.06 19.44
C GLY A 311 -28.32 -14.92 18.25
N THR A 312 -29.62 -14.96 17.97
CA THR A 312 -30.23 -15.80 16.92
C THR A 312 -29.63 -15.55 15.54
N GLN A 313 -29.29 -14.28 15.23
CA GLN A 313 -28.64 -13.90 13.97
C GLN A 313 -27.24 -14.54 13.81
N THR A 314 -26.45 -14.56 14.88
CA THR A 314 -25.10 -15.15 14.87
C THR A 314 -25.17 -16.66 14.67
N ARG A 315 -26.11 -17.33 15.34
CA ARG A 315 -26.35 -18.77 15.16
C ARG A 315 -26.80 -19.10 13.74
N LEU A 316 -27.71 -18.30 13.17
CA LEU A 316 -28.18 -18.46 11.80
C LEU A 316 -27.05 -18.28 10.79
N SER A 317 -26.16 -17.31 11.00
CA SER A 317 -24.96 -17.12 10.18
C SER A 317 -24.07 -18.37 10.16
N LEU A 318 -23.78 -18.96 11.33
CA LEU A 318 -23.00 -20.19 11.42
C LEU A 318 -23.67 -21.38 10.70
N ILE A 319 -24.99 -21.53 10.85
CA ILE A 319 -25.74 -22.59 10.15
C ILE A 319 -25.64 -22.40 8.63
N GLN A 320 -25.79 -21.18 8.12
CA GLN A 320 -25.65 -20.89 6.70
C GLN A 320 -24.23 -21.17 6.19
N GLN A 321 -23.21 -20.83 6.98
CA GLN A 321 -21.82 -21.16 6.66
C GLN A 321 -21.60 -22.68 6.59
N ARG A 322 -22.11 -23.45 7.56
CA ARG A 322 -22.05 -24.93 7.54
C ARG A 322 -22.78 -25.53 6.35
N GLN A 323 -23.96 -25.03 6.00
CA GLN A 323 -24.70 -25.49 4.81
C GLN A 323 -23.91 -25.26 3.52
N ARG A 324 -23.29 -24.09 3.36
CA ARG A 324 -22.44 -23.79 2.20
C ARG A 324 -21.19 -24.66 2.17
N LEU A 325 -20.58 -24.92 3.32
CA LEU A 325 -19.41 -25.78 3.43
C LEU A 325 -19.75 -27.23 3.04
N ALA A 326 -20.83 -27.79 3.59
CA ALA A 326 -21.31 -29.13 3.24
C ALA A 326 -21.58 -29.26 1.73
N ALA A 327 -22.25 -28.26 1.13
CA ALA A 327 -22.49 -28.23 -0.31
C ALA A 327 -21.19 -28.16 -1.13
N SER A 328 -20.19 -27.40 -0.65
CA SER A 328 -18.89 -27.28 -1.30
C SER A 328 -18.07 -28.57 -1.22
N ILE A 329 -18.09 -29.26 -0.07
CA ILE A 329 -17.45 -30.58 0.11
C ILE A 329 -18.09 -31.60 -0.85
N ALA A 330 -19.42 -31.68 -0.89
CA ALA A 330 -20.12 -32.59 -1.79
C ALA A 330 -19.85 -32.28 -3.27
N ALA A 331 -19.80 -31.01 -3.67
CA ALA A 331 -19.45 -30.60 -5.03
C ALA A 331 -18.00 -30.96 -5.38
N PHE A 332 -17.07 -30.79 -4.43
CA PHE A 332 -15.66 -31.16 -4.59
C PHE A 332 -15.48 -32.67 -4.79
N HIS A 333 -16.12 -33.51 -3.95
CA HIS A 333 -16.05 -34.96 -4.10
C HIS A 333 -16.69 -35.43 -5.41
N LYS A 334 -17.81 -34.82 -5.82
CA LYS A 334 -18.47 -35.12 -7.10
C LYS A 334 -17.56 -34.81 -8.30
N ALA A 335 -16.86 -33.67 -8.28
CA ALA A 335 -15.90 -33.32 -9.32
C ALA A 335 -14.68 -34.26 -9.30
N GLY A 336 -14.23 -34.65 -8.11
CA GLY A 336 -13.09 -35.52 -7.91
C GLY A 336 -13.26 -36.94 -8.43
N HIS A 337 -14.48 -37.45 -8.63
CA HIS A 337 -14.68 -38.80 -9.20
C HIS A 337 -14.06 -38.98 -10.59
N ARG A 338 -13.81 -37.90 -11.32
CA ARG A 338 -13.07 -37.93 -12.60
C ARG A 338 -11.58 -38.23 -12.41
N HIS A 339 -11.00 -37.76 -11.31
CA HIS A 339 -9.56 -37.82 -11.05
C HIS A 339 -9.18 -38.91 -10.02
N LEU A 340 -10.12 -39.30 -9.15
CA LEU A 340 -10.01 -40.35 -8.14
C LEU A 340 -11.22 -41.30 -8.20
N PRO A 341 -11.34 -42.14 -9.25
CA PRO A 341 -12.47 -43.04 -9.41
C PRO A 341 -12.47 -44.13 -8.32
N GLY A 342 -13.61 -44.32 -7.64
CA GLY A 342 -13.80 -45.38 -6.64
C GLY A 342 -13.25 -45.08 -5.23
N TYR A 343 -12.48 -44.00 -5.04
CA TYR A 343 -11.85 -43.68 -3.75
C TYR A 343 -12.55 -42.57 -2.95
N LEU A 344 -13.42 -41.79 -3.60
CA LEU A 344 -14.15 -40.69 -2.95
C LEU A 344 -15.54 -41.12 -2.45
N PRO A 345 -16.08 -40.45 -1.41
CA PRO A 345 -17.42 -40.72 -0.90
C PRO A 345 -18.50 -40.60 -1.99
N GLY A 346 -19.46 -41.52 -2.01
CA GLY A 346 -20.48 -41.61 -3.07
C GLY A 346 -20.09 -42.49 -4.27
N GLY A 347 -18.81 -42.83 -4.41
CA GLY A 347 -18.27 -43.76 -5.41
C GLY A 347 -17.86 -45.14 -4.86
N GLY A 348 -18.12 -45.41 -3.57
CA GLY A 348 -17.77 -46.67 -2.89
C GLY A 348 -16.52 -46.64 -2.02
N GLY A 349 -15.79 -45.51 -1.96
CA GLY A 349 -14.61 -45.33 -1.11
C GLY A 349 -14.91 -44.68 0.24
N GLU A 350 -14.15 -45.08 1.27
CA GLU A 350 -14.11 -44.42 2.58
C GLU A 350 -12.85 -43.57 2.70
N LEU A 351 -13.01 -42.32 3.13
CA LEU A 351 -11.87 -41.43 3.38
C LEU A 351 -11.31 -41.67 4.79
N PRO A 352 -9.98 -41.57 4.97
CA PRO A 352 -9.37 -41.52 6.29
C PRO A 352 -9.93 -40.37 7.15
N ALA A 353 -9.72 -40.46 8.47
CA ALA A 353 -10.12 -39.41 9.40
C ALA A 353 -9.48 -38.05 9.01
N ASP A 354 -10.23 -36.98 9.24
CA ASP A 354 -9.77 -35.63 8.94
C ASP A 354 -8.56 -35.24 9.81
N MET A 355 -7.42 -35.04 9.17
CA MET A 355 -6.15 -34.67 9.82
C MET A 355 -5.89 -33.15 9.76
N THR A 356 -6.92 -32.33 9.49
CA THR A 356 -6.79 -30.86 9.42
C THR A 356 -6.44 -30.29 10.79
N VAL A 357 -5.36 -29.51 10.88
CA VAL A 357 -5.00 -28.73 12.07
C VAL A 357 -5.75 -27.39 12.04
N PHE A 358 -6.77 -27.31 12.90
CA PHE A 358 -7.63 -26.14 13.01
C PHE A 358 -7.03 -24.98 13.81
N GLY A 359 -5.77 -25.08 14.27
CA GLY A 359 -5.01 -24.01 14.92
C GLY A 359 -5.68 -23.39 16.14
N ALA A 360 -6.24 -24.20 17.05
CA ALA A 360 -6.93 -23.72 18.26
C ALA A 360 -6.00 -22.95 19.23
N GLU A 361 -4.71 -23.25 19.19
CA GLU A 361 -3.65 -22.64 19.99
C GLU A 361 -3.39 -21.16 19.66
N TRP A 362 -3.88 -20.69 18.51
CA TRP A 362 -3.79 -19.30 18.06
C TRP A 362 -4.99 -18.45 18.46
N ASP A 363 -6.05 -19.07 18.95
CA ASP A 363 -7.22 -18.35 19.41
C ASP A 363 -6.99 -17.92 20.87
N GLU A 364 -7.17 -16.64 21.18
CA GLU A 364 -7.24 -16.17 22.57
C GLU A 364 -8.48 -16.79 23.23
N GLN A 365 -8.27 -17.73 24.15
CA GLN A 365 -9.36 -18.41 24.86
C GLN A 365 -10.14 -17.40 25.71
N SER A 366 -11.47 -17.31 25.51
CA SER A 366 -12.34 -16.87 26.60
C SER A 366 -12.61 -18.08 27.50
N GLU A 367 -12.40 -17.93 28.82
CA GLU A 367 -12.71 -18.96 29.83
C GLU A 367 -14.18 -19.44 29.79
N ASP A 368 -15.07 -18.71 29.11
CA ASP A 368 -16.51 -18.99 28.99
C ASP A 368 -16.90 -19.94 27.84
N ALA A 369 -15.97 -20.36 26.97
CA ALA A 369 -16.29 -21.11 25.74
C ALA A 369 -16.68 -22.59 25.96
N GLN A 370 -16.56 -23.12 27.19
CA GLN A 370 -16.88 -24.52 27.50
C GLN A 370 -18.36 -24.80 27.84
N ALA A 371 -19.26 -23.82 27.80
CA ALA A 371 -20.67 -24.02 28.17
C ALA A 371 -21.57 -24.46 26.98
N ALA A 372 -21.70 -25.78 26.85
CA ALA A 372 -22.83 -26.58 26.33
C ALA A 372 -23.46 -26.27 24.95
N ALA A 373 -23.23 -27.23 24.05
CA ALA A 373 -23.79 -27.41 22.72
C ALA A 373 -25.17 -28.12 22.74
N ALA A 374 -26.23 -27.44 23.19
CA ALA A 374 -27.59 -28.02 23.17
C ALA A 374 -28.43 -27.59 21.93
N ASP A 375 -28.16 -26.41 21.35
CA ASP A 375 -29.03 -25.79 20.33
C ASP A 375 -28.46 -25.80 18.89
N LEU A 376 -27.27 -26.35 18.67
CA LEU A 376 -26.63 -26.38 17.35
C LEU A 376 -26.78 -27.76 16.70
N PRO A 377 -27.00 -27.85 15.37
CA PRO A 377 -27.08 -29.13 14.66
C PRO A 377 -25.89 -30.04 14.99
N ALA A 378 -26.19 -31.33 15.18
CA ALA A 378 -25.19 -32.33 15.55
C ALA A 378 -24.14 -32.54 14.46
N ASP A 379 -24.52 -32.40 13.19
CA ASP A 379 -23.60 -32.55 12.07
C ASP A 379 -22.69 -31.33 11.91
N ARG A 380 -21.40 -31.60 11.76
CA ARG A 380 -20.31 -30.63 11.72
C ARG A 380 -19.51 -30.84 10.43
N PRO A 381 -19.87 -30.18 9.33
CA PRO A 381 -19.17 -30.36 8.05
C PRO A 381 -17.71 -29.94 8.10
N GLU A 382 -17.32 -29.09 9.06
CA GLU A 382 -15.94 -28.68 9.27
C GLU A 382 -14.98 -29.80 9.71
N ILE A 383 -15.48 -30.94 10.22
CA ILE A 383 -14.67 -32.12 10.56
C ILE A 383 -14.79 -33.24 9.51
N HIS A 384 -15.53 -33.01 8.42
CA HIS A 384 -15.64 -34.01 7.36
C HIS A 384 -14.32 -34.03 6.55
N PRO A 385 -13.78 -35.22 6.25
CA PRO A 385 -12.54 -35.33 5.47
C PRO A 385 -12.75 -34.84 4.04
N ILE A 386 -11.75 -34.11 3.51
CA ILE A 386 -11.68 -33.74 2.10
C ILE A 386 -10.79 -34.77 1.41
N GLY A 387 -11.20 -35.27 0.25
CA GLY A 387 -10.39 -36.23 -0.52
C GLY A 387 -9.31 -35.54 -1.34
N LEU A 388 -8.39 -34.85 -0.68
CA LEU A 388 -7.16 -34.33 -1.30
C LEU A 388 -6.09 -35.44 -1.29
N PRO A 389 -5.14 -35.45 -2.26
CA PRO A 389 -4.03 -36.40 -2.21
C PRO A 389 -3.23 -36.32 -0.90
N SER A 390 -3.05 -35.15 -0.29
CA SER A 390 -2.42 -34.99 1.03
C SER A 390 -3.18 -35.63 2.21
N SER A 391 -4.44 -36.02 2.01
CA SER A 391 -5.24 -36.76 2.99
C SER A 391 -5.12 -38.28 2.84
N LEU A 392 -4.51 -38.74 1.75
CA LEU A 392 -4.20 -40.15 1.48
C LEU A 392 -2.74 -40.42 1.83
N SER A 393 -2.38 -41.67 2.14
CA SER A 393 -0.97 -42.01 2.37
C SER A 393 -0.19 -42.04 1.05
N ILE A 394 1.08 -41.64 1.09
CA ILE A 394 1.97 -41.70 -0.09
C ILE A 394 2.10 -43.12 -0.61
N GLU A 395 2.23 -44.10 0.29
CA GLU A 395 2.29 -45.52 -0.07
C GLU A 395 1.06 -45.93 -0.90
N PHE A 396 -0.12 -45.43 -0.54
CA PHE A 396 -1.35 -45.69 -1.26
C PHE A 396 -1.35 -45.01 -2.64
N LEU A 397 -0.87 -43.77 -2.74
CA LEU A 397 -0.77 -43.04 -4.00
C LEU A 397 0.27 -43.67 -4.95
N ALA A 398 1.36 -44.22 -4.41
CA ALA A 398 2.36 -44.98 -5.15
C ALA A 398 1.80 -46.30 -5.70
N GLN A 399 1.02 -47.03 -4.89
CA GLN A 399 0.39 -48.28 -5.31
C GLN A 399 -0.71 -48.11 -6.37
N THR A 400 -1.33 -46.92 -6.42
CA THR A 400 -2.46 -46.60 -7.31
C THR A 400 -2.07 -45.78 -8.54
N ASP A 401 -0.77 -45.53 -8.75
CA ASP A 401 -0.23 -44.73 -9.87
C ASP A 401 -0.75 -43.27 -9.91
N LEU A 402 -1.03 -42.70 -8.74
CA LEU A 402 -1.58 -41.34 -8.56
C LEU A 402 -0.52 -40.30 -8.14
N LEU A 403 0.77 -40.64 -8.26
CA LEU A 403 1.89 -39.76 -7.88
C LEU A 403 1.98 -38.47 -8.71
N HIS A 404 1.33 -38.39 -9.86
CA HIS A 404 1.28 -37.14 -10.63
C HIS A 404 0.41 -36.06 -9.93
N LEU A 405 -0.60 -36.47 -9.16
CA LEU A 405 -1.45 -35.55 -8.38
C LEU A 405 -0.67 -34.89 -7.25
N THR A 406 0.24 -35.62 -6.60
CA THR A 406 1.05 -35.08 -5.50
C THR A 406 1.98 -33.97 -5.98
N LYS A 407 2.57 -34.11 -7.17
CA LYS A 407 3.42 -33.05 -7.76
C LYS A 407 2.63 -31.76 -8.02
N THR A 408 1.44 -31.89 -8.58
CA THR A 408 0.55 -30.75 -8.85
C THR A 408 0.10 -30.09 -7.55
N GLU A 409 -0.24 -30.90 -6.55
CA GLU A 409 -0.64 -30.43 -5.23
C GLU A 409 0.51 -29.72 -4.48
N ARG A 410 1.74 -30.26 -4.51
CA ARG A 410 2.93 -29.63 -3.91
C ARG A 410 3.14 -28.20 -4.45
N GLN A 411 3.05 -28.01 -5.76
CA GLN A 411 3.19 -26.67 -6.37
C GLN A 411 2.08 -25.70 -5.93
N LEU A 412 0.83 -26.18 -5.85
CA LEU A 412 -0.28 -25.35 -5.38
C LEU A 412 -0.14 -24.99 -3.90
N TRP A 413 0.39 -25.90 -3.07
CA TRP A 413 0.71 -25.62 -1.67
C TRP A 413 1.80 -24.56 -1.53
N GLU A 414 2.87 -24.60 -2.32
CA GLU A 414 3.89 -23.53 -2.35
C GLU A 414 3.27 -22.16 -2.65
N GLY A 415 2.41 -22.08 -3.66
CA GLY A 415 1.68 -20.84 -3.98
C GLY A 415 0.74 -20.37 -2.85
N GLN A 416 0.16 -21.28 -2.07
CA GLN A 416 -0.67 -20.95 -0.91
C GLN A 416 0.17 -20.50 0.30
N LEU A 417 1.32 -21.13 0.54
CA LEU A 417 2.29 -20.71 1.55
C LEU A 417 2.80 -19.30 1.25
N ASN A 418 3.12 -18.99 0.00
CA ASN A 418 3.52 -17.65 -0.42
C ASN A 418 2.42 -16.61 -0.16
N ASN A 419 1.17 -16.92 -0.54
CA ASN A 419 0.03 -16.04 -0.29
C ASN A 419 -0.21 -15.78 1.20
N THR A 420 -0.11 -16.83 2.03
CA THR A 420 -0.33 -16.71 3.48
C THR A 420 0.78 -15.93 4.16
N LEU A 421 2.05 -16.18 3.81
CA LEU A 421 3.18 -15.37 4.30
C LEU A 421 3.04 -13.90 3.90
N GLN A 422 2.63 -13.61 2.66
CA GLN A 422 2.36 -12.24 2.24
C GLN A 422 1.23 -11.60 3.05
N GLY A 423 0.14 -12.34 3.30
CA GLY A 423 -0.95 -11.90 4.17
C GLY A 423 -0.49 -11.57 5.59
N ILE A 424 0.41 -12.39 6.16
CA ILE A 424 1.02 -12.15 7.48
C ILE A 424 1.87 -10.88 7.46
N ARG A 425 2.74 -10.71 6.46
CA ARG A 425 3.58 -9.51 6.29
C ARG A 425 2.72 -8.24 6.19
N THR A 426 1.72 -8.24 5.32
CA THR A 426 0.80 -7.11 5.15
C THR A 426 0.00 -6.82 6.42
N GLY A 427 -0.47 -7.86 7.12
CA GLY A 427 -1.19 -7.70 8.39
C GLY A 427 -0.31 -7.08 9.49
N ILE A 428 0.95 -7.52 9.62
CA ILE A 428 1.93 -6.95 10.54
C ILE A 428 2.23 -5.48 10.17
N GLY A 429 2.42 -5.18 8.89
CA GLY A 429 2.62 -3.83 8.39
C GLY A 429 1.43 -2.91 8.69
N TYR A 430 0.21 -3.39 8.45
CA TYR A 430 -1.02 -2.66 8.75
C TYR A 430 -1.17 -2.40 10.26
N LYS A 431 -0.87 -3.39 11.11
CA LYS A 431 -0.86 -3.21 12.56
C LYS A 431 0.15 -2.15 13.00
N SER A 432 1.36 -2.13 12.42
CA SER A 432 2.35 -1.06 12.68
C SER A 432 1.81 0.33 12.31
N LEU A 433 1.14 0.43 11.17
CA LEU A 433 0.50 1.67 10.73
C LEU A 433 -0.63 2.11 11.67
N LEU A 434 -1.46 1.19 12.17
CA LEU A 434 -2.51 1.48 13.16
C LEU A 434 -1.94 2.02 14.48
N TYR A 435 -0.82 1.46 14.97
CA TYR A 435 -0.14 2.01 16.15
C TYR A 435 0.27 3.46 15.91
N ARG A 436 0.98 3.73 14.81
CA ARG A 436 1.49 5.06 14.44
C ARG A 436 0.37 6.08 14.24
N ALA A 437 -0.63 5.73 13.43
CA ALA A 437 -1.65 6.67 12.98
C ALA A 437 -2.77 6.88 14.00
N LYS A 438 -3.21 5.82 14.69
CA LYS A 438 -4.40 5.86 15.56
C LYS A 438 -4.03 5.84 17.04
N VAL A 439 -3.26 4.84 17.49
CA VAL A 439 -2.98 4.68 18.94
C VAL A 439 -2.15 5.84 19.49
N HIS A 440 -1.08 6.23 18.80
CA HIS A 440 -0.20 7.30 19.26
C HIS A 440 -0.86 8.68 19.20
N ASN A 441 -1.70 8.93 18.20
CA ASN A 441 -2.39 10.21 18.02
C ASN A 441 -3.67 10.35 18.85
N ALA A 442 -4.17 9.25 19.44
CA ALA A 442 -5.36 9.28 20.26
C ALA A 442 -5.10 9.97 21.61
N SER A 443 -5.62 11.19 21.77
CA SER A 443 -5.50 11.98 22.99
C SER A 443 -6.45 11.51 24.11
N LEU A 444 -7.62 10.98 23.76
CA LEU A 444 -8.69 10.59 24.69
C LEU A 444 -8.70 9.09 24.97
N TYR A 445 -9.04 8.70 26.20
CA TYR A 445 -9.12 7.29 26.62
C TYR A 445 -10.06 6.45 25.74
N ARG A 446 -11.26 6.95 25.40
CA ARG A 446 -12.19 6.24 24.48
C ARG A 446 -11.67 6.13 23.05
N ALA A 447 -10.87 7.10 22.59
CA ALA A 447 -10.23 7.03 21.28
C ALA A 447 -9.11 5.98 21.28
N LYS A 448 -8.37 5.87 22.39
CA LYS A 448 -7.38 4.80 22.58
C LYS A 448 -8.03 3.42 22.57
N LEU A 449 -9.10 3.20 23.35
CA LEU A 449 -9.83 1.91 23.36
C LEU A 449 -10.27 1.49 21.95
N ARG A 450 -10.91 2.38 21.19
CA ARG A 450 -11.30 2.09 19.80
C ARG A 450 -10.11 1.79 18.88
N SER A 451 -8.97 2.45 19.10
CA SER A 451 -7.76 2.18 18.33
C SER A 451 -7.17 0.80 18.67
N PHE A 452 -7.36 0.31 19.90
CA PHE A 452 -7.01 -1.06 20.28
C PHE A 452 -7.98 -2.09 19.72
N ASP A 453 -9.29 -1.79 19.64
CA ASP A 453 -10.26 -2.64 18.95
C ASP A 453 -9.86 -2.88 17.49
N ASP A 454 -9.44 -1.80 16.78
CA ASP A 454 -8.93 -1.90 15.41
C ASP A 454 -7.67 -2.79 15.32
N ILE A 455 -6.81 -2.79 16.36
CA ILE A 455 -5.62 -3.65 16.43
C ILE A 455 -6.02 -5.11 16.64
N HIS A 456 -6.99 -5.39 17.51
CA HIS A 456 -7.48 -6.74 17.73
C HIS A 456 -8.06 -7.34 16.44
N VAL A 457 -8.78 -6.55 15.65
CA VAL A 457 -9.26 -6.98 14.32
C VAL A 457 -8.10 -7.28 13.36
N ALA A 458 -7.04 -6.45 13.38
CA ALA A 458 -5.84 -6.72 12.58
C ALA A 458 -5.11 -7.99 13.03
N ASP A 459 -5.02 -8.25 14.33
CA ASP A 459 -4.43 -9.47 14.89
C ASP A 459 -5.21 -10.71 14.50
N GLU A 460 -6.54 -10.66 14.56
CA GLU A 460 -7.40 -11.75 14.10
C GLU A 460 -7.16 -12.07 12.61
N GLY A 461 -6.97 -11.04 11.79
CA GLY A 461 -6.59 -11.16 10.38
C GLY A 461 -5.25 -11.86 10.19
N VAL A 462 -4.23 -11.51 10.98
CA VAL A 462 -2.91 -12.17 10.95
C VAL A 462 -3.04 -13.65 11.37
N TRP A 463 -3.73 -13.94 12.48
CA TRP A 463 -3.91 -15.31 12.95
C TRP A 463 -4.67 -16.19 11.97
N LYS A 464 -5.63 -15.63 11.22
CA LYS A 464 -6.28 -16.33 10.11
C LYS A 464 -5.25 -16.83 9.10
N HIS A 465 -4.31 -15.99 8.67
CA HIS A 465 -3.28 -16.41 7.74
C HIS A 465 -2.31 -17.44 8.34
N VAL A 466 -2.00 -17.33 9.64
CA VAL A 466 -1.16 -18.31 10.36
C VAL A 466 -1.82 -19.70 10.39
N ARG A 467 -3.12 -19.78 10.68
CA ARG A 467 -3.86 -21.07 10.67
C ARG A 467 -3.78 -21.75 9.30
N VAL A 468 -4.00 -20.99 8.22
CA VAL A 468 -3.90 -21.52 6.85
C VAL A 468 -2.46 -21.95 6.54
N TYR A 469 -1.45 -21.16 6.95
CA TYR A 469 -0.04 -21.48 6.75
C TYR A 469 0.37 -22.79 7.44
N GLN A 470 0.01 -22.97 8.72
CA GLN A 470 0.36 -24.17 9.47
C GLN A 470 -0.29 -25.42 8.88
N GLN A 471 -1.57 -25.33 8.52
CA GLN A 471 -2.27 -26.43 7.89
C GLN A 471 -1.67 -26.77 6.52
N ALA A 472 -1.40 -25.78 5.68
CA ALA A 472 -0.75 -25.98 4.38
C ALA A 472 0.63 -26.63 4.52
N ARG A 473 1.44 -26.19 5.49
CA ARG A 473 2.77 -26.76 5.77
C ARG A 473 2.67 -28.22 6.19
N GLN A 474 1.75 -28.57 7.09
CA GLN A 474 1.57 -29.96 7.52
C GLN A 474 0.99 -30.86 6.43
N ALA A 475 0.06 -30.34 5.61
CA ALA A 475 -0.47 -31.08 4.46
C ALA A 475 0.65 -31.35 3.44
N MET A 476 1.53 -30.37 3.20
CA MET A 476 2.67 -30.51 2.31
C MET A 476 3.73 -31.49 2.82
N GLU A 477 4.02 -31.53 4.12
CA GLU A 477 4.91 -32.51 4.74
C GLU A 477 4.44 -33.96 4.50
N ARG A 478 3.12 -34.20 4.49
CA ARG A 478 2.53 -35.53 4.23
C ARG A 478 2.64 -35.99 2.77
N LEU A 479 3.02 -35.10 1.85
CA LEU A 479 3.18 -35.42 0.45
C LEU A 479 4.59 -35.88 0.08
N PHE A 480 5.57 -35.82 0.99
CA PHE A 480 6.95 -36.28 0.77
C PHE A 480 7.19 -37.70 1.26
N ASP A 481 7.79 -38.54 0.41
CA ASP A 481 8.17 -39.90 0.75
C ASP A 481 9.52 -39.91 1.48
N VAL A 482 9.55 -40.36 2.72
CA VAL A 482 10.79 -40.41 3.54
C VAL A 482 11.70 -41.54 3.08
N ASP A 483 11.17 -42.58 2.44
CA ASP A 483 11.95 -43.72 1.97
C ASP A 483 12.65 -43.46 0.62
N ASN A 484 12.31 -42.36 -0.06
CA ASN A 484 12.93 -41.93 -1.31
C ASN A 484 13.96 -40.81 -1.06
N PRO A 485 15.25 -41.02 -1.37
CA PRO A 485 16.30 -40.05 -1.09
C PRO A 485 16.15 -38.70 -1.82
N GLU A 486 15.53 -38.68 -3.01
CA GLU A 486 15.27 -37.43 -3.74
C GLU A 486 14.19 -36.58 -3.06
N ASP A 487 13.14 -37.23 -2.55
CA ASP A 487 12.06 -36.57 -1.83
C ASP A 487 12.51 -36.15 -0.42
N GLU A 488 13.41 -36.90 0.23
CA GLU A 488 14.01 -36.51 1.50
C GLU A 488 14.82 -35.20 1.36
N GLN A 489 15.62 -35.07 0.30
CA GLN A 489 16.35 -33.83 0.03
C GLN A 489 15.39 -32.66 -0.22
N ALA A 490 14.37 -32.86 -1.06
CA ALA A 490 13.37 -31.84 -1.36
C ALA A 490 12.58 -31.41 -0.11
N LEU A 491 12.30 -32.34 0.81
CA LEU A 491 11.69 -32.04 2.10
C LEU A 491 12.59 -31.17 2.98
N GLN A 492 13.90 -31.44 3.02
CA GLN A 492 14.84 -30.60 3.77
C GLN A 492 14.94 -29.18 3.20
N GLU A 493 14.99 -29.05 1.87
CA GLU A 493 14.96 -27.76 1.18
C GLU A 493 13.66 -27.00 1.51
N PHE A 494 12.52 -27.69 1.45
CA PHE A 494 11.21 -27.15 1.83
C PHE A 494 11.19 -26.64 3.28
N LEU A 495 11.62 -27.47 4.25
CA LEU A 495 11.62 -27.12 5.68
C LEU A 495 12.59 -25.98 6.01
N SER A 496 13.67 -25.84 5.23
CA SER A 496 14.61 -24.72 5.36
C SER A 496 13.98 -23.39 4.92
N ARG A 497 13.15 -23.43 3.86
CA ARG A 497 12.45 -22.27 3.27
C ARG A 497 11.21 -21.87 4.06
N TYR A 498 10.39 -22.85 4.45
CA TYR A 498 9.10 -22.66 5.13
C TYR A 498 9.16 -23.18 6.58
N LYS A 499 9.58 -22.30 7.49
CA LYS A 499 9.76 -22.64 8.91
C LYS A 499 8.44 -22.55 9.69
N GLU A 500 8.41 -23.14 10.88
CA GLU A 500 7.28 -22.98 11.79
C GLU A 500 7.18 -21.53 12.29
N ILE A 501 5.96 -20.99 12.36
CA ILE A 501 5.70 -19.63 12.86
C ILE A 501 5.42 -19.70 14.36
N ARG A 502 6.17 -18.93 15.15
CA ARG A 502 5.97 -18.79 16.60
C ARG A 502 5.24 -17.49 16.91
N LYS A 503 4.56 -17.41 18.07
CA LYS A 503 3.89 -16.17 18.54
C LYS A 503 4.88 -15.00 18.66
N GLU A 504 6.14 -15.29 18.95
CA GLU A 504 7.23 -14.32 18.99
C GLU A 504 7.51 -13.68 17.62
N ASP A 505 7.31 -14.45 16.54
CA ASP A 505 7.58 -13.99 15.17
C ASP A 505 6.53 -13.00 14.65
N LEU A 506 5.38 -12.90 15.33
CA LEU A 506 4.27 -12.00 14.96
C LEU A 506 4.29 -10.69 15.75
N LYS A 507 5.27 -10.50 16.65
CA LYS A 507 5.37 -9.29 17.45
C LYS A 507 5.73 -8.09 16.57
N VAL A 508 4.78 -7.17 16.44
CA VAL A 508 5.01 -5.90 15.76
C VAL A 508 5.94 -5.05 16.59
N SER A 509 7.02 -4.54 15.98
CA SER A 509 7.83 -3.50 16.59
C SER A 509 6.98 -2.23 16.69
N THR A 510 6.60 -1.87 17.91
CA THR A 510 5.88 -0.62 18.23
C THR A 510 6.83 0.58 18.32
N ALA A 511 8.14 0.35 18.20
CA ALA A 511 9.11 1.42 18.16
C ALA A 511 8.93 2.23 16.86
N VAL A 512 8.91 3.56 17.00
CA VAL A 512 9.10 4.46 15.86
C VAL A 512 10.54 4.23 15.40
N ILE A 513 10.70 3.47 14.32
CA ILE A 513 11.97 3.39 13.62
C ILE A 513 12.09 4.72 12.89
N GLU A 514 12.66 5.71 13.55
CA GLU A 514 13.24 6.85 12.86
C GLU A 514 14.44 6.30 12.09
N SER A 515 14.62 6.73 10.83
CA SER A 515 15.67 6.27 9.91
C SER A 515 17.09 6.32 10.48
N PHE A 516 17.28 7.02 11.60
CA PHE A 516 18.55 7.24 12.29
C PHE A 516 18.70 6.48 13.62
N THR A 517 17.84 5.51 13.93
CA THR A 517 17.91 4.78 15.23
C THR A 517 19.07 3.75 15.19
N PRO A 518 20.21 3.98 15.87
CA PRO A 518 21.40 3.13 15.70
C PRO A 518 21.22 1.75 16.34
N GLY A 519 21.75 0.70 15.71
CA GLY A 519 21.84 -0.64 16.31
C GLY A 519 20.63 -1.58 16.15
N LEU A 520 19.68 -1.26 15.27
CA LEU A 520 18.49 -2.10 14.99
C LEU A 520 18.60 -2.97 13.72
N GLN A 521 19.69 -2.82 12.95
CA GLN A 521 19.85 -3.38 11.59
C GLN A 521 19.58 -4.89 11.47
N ASN A 522 19.82 -5.67 12.53
CA ASN A 522 19.65 -7.14 12.55
C ASN A 522 18.72 -7.67 13.66
N LYS A 523 18.10 -6.83 14.49
CA LYS A 523 17.46 -7.28 15.74
C LYS A 523 15.99 -7.69 15.64
N HIS A 524 15.30 -7.43 14.53
CA HIS A 524 13.84 -7.50 14.51
C HIS A 524 13.16 -8.17 13.31
N PHE A 525 13.90 -8.67 12.32
CA PHE A 525 13.26 -9.30 11.16
C PHE A 525 13.17 -10.81 11.33
N THR A 526 11.94 -11.29 11.45
CA THR A 526 11.60 -12.70 11.53
C THR A 526 11.85 -13.38 10.18
N TRP A 527 12.07 -14.70 10.19
CA TRP A 527 12.57 -15.44 9.03
C TRP A 527 11.71 -15.25 7.76
N PHE A 528 10.40 -15.08 7.92
CA PHE A 528 9.48 -14.91 6.79
C PHE A 528 9.61 -13.57 6.09
N TRP A 529 10.35 -12.58 6.60
CA TRP A 529 10.69 -11.37 5.83
C TRP A 529 11.78 -11.60 4.79
N ASN A 530 12.54 -12.69 4.94
CA ASN A 530 13.70 -13.02 4.09
C ASN A 530 13.48 -14.19 3.13
N VAL A 531 12.25 -14.73 3.05
CA VAL A 531 11.92 -15.82 2.12
C VAL A 531 11.91 -15.24 0.70
N SER A 532 13.02 -15.44 0.00
CA SER A 532 13.24 -15.11 -1.43
C SER A 532 13.45 -16.40 -2.23
N ASP A 533 13.50 -16.29 -3.57
CA ASP A 533 13.69 -17.40 -4.51
C ASP A 533 15.11 -18.00 -4.50
N THR A 534 16.03 -17.49 -3.69
CA THR A 534 17.41 -17.99 -3.63
C THR A 534 17.61 -18.93 -2.46
N ALA A 535 18.03 -20.16 -2.75
CA ALA A 535 18.36 -21.21 -1.77
C ALA A 535 19.51 -20.84 -0.80
N THR A 536 20.21 -19.73 -1.02
CA THR A 536 21.47 -19.37 -0.35
C THR A 536 21.34 -18.40 0.82
N GLY A 537 20.15 -17.83 1.08
CA GLY A 537 19.98 -16.88 2.19
C GLY A 537 20.77 -15.57 2.02
N GLU A 538 21.07 -15.18 0.79
CA GLU A 538 21.63 -13.86 0.46
C GLU A 538 20.64 -12.75 0.85
N GLU A 539 21.16 -11.53 1.12
CA GLU A 539 20.33 -10.37 1.44
C GLU A 539 19.25 -10.20 0.38
N THR A 540 17.98 -10.13 0.80
CA THR A 540 16.86 -10.02 -0.12
C THR A 540 17.05 -8.84 -1.06
N GLN A 541 16.58 -8.97 -2.31
CA GLN A 541 16.53 -7.84 -3.25
C GLN A 541 15.89 -6.61 -2.59
N TRP A 542 14.87 -6.83 -1.74
CA TRP A 542 14.27 -5.79 -0.90
C TRP A 542 15.27 -5.12 0.08
N VAL A 543 16.10 -5.88 0.81
CA VAL A 543 17.13 -5.30 1.69
C VAL A 543 18.19 -4.55 0.89
N GLN A 544 18.55 -5.06 -0.30
CA GLN A 544 19.51 -4.42 -1.19
C GLN A 544 18.96 -3.11 -1.76
N ASP A 545 17.72 -3.11 -2.26
CA ASP A 545 17.02 -1.94 -2.77
C ASP A 545 16.74 -0.92 -1.65
N TYR A 546 16.38 -1.39 -0.44
CA TYR A 546 16.24 -0.53 0.74
C TYR A 546 17.55 0.16 1.11
N ARG A 547 18.67 -0.56 1.08
CA ARG A 547 20.00 0.04 1.30
C ARG A 547 20.45 0.96 0.18
N LYS A 548 20.01 0.72 -1.06
CA LYS A 548 20.22 1.60 -2.20
C LYS A 548 19.44 2.92 -2.06
N MET A 549 18.28 2.88 -1.41
CA MET A 549 17.43 4.05 -1.15
C MET A 549 17.96 4.94 -0.02
N LEU A 550 18.57 4.33 1.01
CA LEU A 550 19.20 5.04 2.15
C LEU A 550 20.49 5.76 1.72
#